data_AF-A0A937WS74-F1
#
_entry.id   AF-A0A937WS74-F1
#
_cell.length_a   1.000
_cell.length_b   1.000
_cell.length_c   1.000
_cell.angle_alpha   90.00
_cell.angle_beta   90.00
_cell.angle_gamma   90.00
#
_symmetry.space_group_name_H-M   'P 1'
#
loop_
_entity.id
_entity.type
_entity.pdbx_description
1 polymer ?
#
loop_
_entity_poly.entity_id
_entity_poly.type
_entity_poly.pdbx_seq_one_letter_code
_entity_poly.pdbx_strand_id
1 'polypeptide(L)' 'MIKVKFNLIPRFPDNLVPDVPITWYPDTCDIDCVPNQSRKADVNIALNNSYAFGGNNACLVLKKMVEKR' A
#
# COMPACT_ATOMS: atom_id res chain seq x y z
N MET A 1 -17.98 1.33 9.40
CA MET A 1 -18.29 0.31 8.36
C MET A 1 -17.34 0.51 7.19
N ILE A 2 -16.09 0.06 7.33
CA ILE A 2 -15.16 0.07 6.19
C ILE A 2 -15.38 -1.24 5.46
N LYS A 3 -16.08 -1.17 4.33
CA LYS A 3 -16.06 -2.25 3.33
C LYS A 3 -14.60 -2.39 2.90
N VAL A 4 -13.92 -3.40 3.42
CA VAL A 4 -12.63 -3.85 2.87
C VAL A 4 -12.96 -4.42 1.50
N LYS A 5 -12.83 -3.58 0.48
CA LYS A 5 -12.93 -3.99 -0.89
C LYS A 5 -11.71 -4.88 -1.14
N PHE A 6 -11.92 -6.19 -1.14
CA PHE A 6 -10.97 -7.15 -1.73
C PHE A 6 -10.86 -6.86 -3.22
N ASN A 7 -10.16 -5.79 -3.57
CA ASN A 7 -9.54 -5.70 -4.88
C ASN A 7 -8.22 -6.46 -4.74
N LEU A 8 -8.25 -7.73 -5.16
CA LEU A 8 -7.08 -8.43 -5.69
C LEU A 8 -6.13 -7.39 -6.26
N ILE A 9 -4.95 -7.21 -5.65
CA ILE A 9 -4.01 -6.16 -6.02
C ILE A 9 -3.80 -6.28 -7.53
N PRO A 10 -4.35 -5.36 -8.35
CA PRO A 10 -4.13 -5.42 -9.77
C PRO A 10 -2.63 -5.25 -9.94
N ARG A 11 -2.01 -6.20 -10.65
CA ARG A 11 -0.65 -6.13 -11.20
C ARG A 11 -0.15 -4.68 -11.17
N PHE A 12 0.80 -4.35 -10.30
CA PHE A 12 1.29 -2.97 -10.14
C PHE A 12 1.53 -2.39 -11.54
N PRO A 13 0.69 -1.47 -12.04
CA PRO A 13 0.88 -0.92 -13.37
C PRO A 13 2.20 -0.13 -13.34
N ASP A 14 3.15 -0.55 -14.16
CA ASP A 14 4.41 0.13 -14.47
C ASP A 14 5.08 0.87 -13.31
N ASN A 15 5.34 0.17 -12.20
CA ASN A 15 6.11 0.71 -11.07
C ASN A 15 5.49 2.01 -10.50
N LEU A 16 4.17 2.17 -10.53
CA LEU A 16 3.47 3.32 -9.98
C LEU A 16 3.00 3.04 -8.54
N VAL A 17 3.38 3.91 -7.61
CA VAL A 17 2.87 3.93 -6.23
C VAL A 17 1.69 4.91 -6.18
N PRO A 18 0.49 4.45 -5.77
CA PRO A 18 -0.69 5.29 -5.70
C PRO A 18 -0.56 6.34 -4.60
N ASP A 19 -1.21 7.48 -4.80
CA ASP A 19 -1.29 8.54 -3.81
C ASP A 19 -2.41 8.35 -2.79
N VAL A 20 -2.25 9.05 -1.67
CA VAL A 20 -3.28 9.26 -0.68
C VAL A 20 -3.66 10.75 -0.71
N PRO A 21 -4.93 11.09 -0.96
CA PRO A 21 -5.38 12.48 -0.87
C PRO A 21 -5.41 12.88 0.61
N ILE A 22 -4.46 13.71 1.03
CA ILE A 22 -4.35 14.21 2.41
C ILE A 22 -4.32 15.74 2.42
N THR A 23 -5.16 16.33 3.27
CA THR A 23 -5.22 17.79 3.48
C THR A 23 -4.62 18.22 4.81
N TRP A 24 -4.46 17.26 5.73
CA TRP A 24 -3.89 17.47 7.04
C TRP A 24 -3.12 16.21 7.46
N TYR A 25 -1.97 16.40 8.07
CA TYR A 25 -1.15 15.35 8.65
C TYR A 25 -0.40 15.92 9.86
N PRO A 26 -0.19 15.15 10.94
CA PRO A 26 0.54 15.65 12.10
C PRO A 26 2.01 15.88 11.75
N ASP A 27 2.60 16.97 12.29
CA ASP A 27 4.01 17.33 12.06
C ASP A 27 5.00 16.29 12.58
N THR A 28 4.59 15.47 13.55
CA THR A 28 5.35 14.34 14.09
C THR A 28 5.28 13.08 13.21
N CYS A 29 4.57 13.20 12.07
CA CYS A 29 4.33 12.23 11.04
C CYS A 29 5.53 11.83 10.17
N ASP A 30 6.49 11.02 10.63
CA ASP A 30 7.66 10.69 9.79
C ASP A 30 7.40 9.69 8.63
N ILE A 31 6.16 9.25 8.41
CA ILE A 31 5.81 8.26 7.39
C ILE A 31 5.44 8.92 6.07
N ASP A 32 6.14 8.55 4.99
CA ASP A 32 5.81 8.97 3.63
C ASP A 32 4.58 8.21 3.11
N CYS A 33 3.43 8.88 3.17
CA CYS A 33 2.14 8.34 2.73
C CYS A 33 1.86 8.55 1.23
N VAL A 34 2.82 9.03 0.44
CA VAL A 34 2.62 9.44 -0.97
C VAL A 34 1.47 10.46 -1.11
N PRO A 35 1.64 11.67 -0.57
CA PRO A 35 0.54 12.64 -0.50
C PRO A 35 0.20 13.22 -1.87
N ASN A 36 -1.09 13.24 -2.21
CA ASN A 36 -1.73 14.02 -3.28
C ASN A 36 -1.26 13.78 -4.73
N GLN A 37 -0.16 13.07 -4.96
CA GLN A 37 0.36 12.79 -6.30
C GLN A 37 1.07 11.44 -6.36
N SER A 38 0.53 10.55 -7.21
CA SER A 38 1.13 9.24 -7.46
C SER A 38 2.53 9.39 -8.06
N ARG A 39 3.46 8.49 -7.73
CA ARG A 39 4.85 8.57 -8.19
C ARG A 39 5.39 7.22 -8.62
N LYS A 40 6.37 7.23 -9.52
CA LYS A 40 7.05 5.99 -9.94
C LYS A 40 8.08 5.58 -8.88
N ALA A 41 8.10 4.29 -8.53
CA ALA A 41 9.12 3.66 -7.70
C ALA A 41 9.29 2.20 -8.10
N ASP A 42 10.54 1.70 -8.12
CA ASP A 42 10.79 0.28 -8.37
C ASP A 42 10.45 -0.54 -7.12
N VAL A 43 9.21 -1.03 -7.07
CA VAL A 43 8.69 -1.81 -5.94
C VAL A 43 8.89 -3.30 -6.19
N ASN A 44 9.82 -3.89 -5.45
CA ASN A 44 10.10 -5.33 -5.53
C ASN A 44 9.35 -6.14 -4.46
N ILE A 45 9.03 -5.51 -3.33
CA ILE A 45 8.30 -6.11 -2.21
C ILE A 45 7.24 -5.09 -1.74
N ALA A 46 6.03 -5.58 -1.46
CA ALA A 46 4.94 -4.78 -0.91
C ALA A 46 4.35 -5.47 0.32
N LEU A 47 3.96 -4.67 1.31
CA LEU A 47 3.28 -5.12 2.53
C LEU A 47 1.85 -4.57 2.53
N ASN A 48 0.87 -5.44 2.75
CA ASN A 48 -0.51 -5.07 2.97
C ASN A 48 -0.89 -5.41 4.41
N ASN A 49 -1.17 -4.39 5.21
CA ASN A 49 -1.63 -4.56 6.59
C ASN A 49 -3.14 -4.34 6.66
N SER A 50 -3.82 -5.20 7.41
CA SER A 50 -5.24 -5.14 7.69
C SER A 50 -5.47 -5.16 9.20
N TYR A 51 -6.13 -4.13 9.71
CA TYR A 51 -6.46 -3.99 11.12
C TYR A 51 -7.99 -3.93 11.27
N ALA A 52 -8.56 -4.80 12.09
CA ALA A 52 -9.99 -4.86 12.35
C ALA A 52 -10.30 -4.77 13.85
N PHE A 53 -11.53 -4.37 14.16
CA PHE A 53 -12.02 -4.31 15.54
C PHE A 53 -11.93 -5.67 16.23
N GLY A 54 -11.78 -5.64 17.56
CA GLY A 54 -11.58 -6.86 18.35
C GLY A 54 -10.16 -7.41 18.29
N GLY A 55 -9.19 -6.63 17.79
CA GLY A 55 -7.77 -7.00 17.79
C GLY A 55 -7.38 -8.00 16.69
N ASN A 56 -8.22 -8.18 15.67
CA ASN A 56 -7.88 -9.03 14.54
C ASN A 56 -6.98 -8.25 13.55
N ASN A 57 -5.69 -8.55 13.61
CA ASN A 57 -4.66 -7.93 12.78
C ASN A 57 -4.04 -9.00 11.87
N ALA A 58 -3.96 -8.69 10.58
CA ALA A 58 -3.34 -9.57 9.58
C ALA A 58 -2.44 -8.76 8.65
N CYS A 59 -1.37 -9.40 8.16
CA CYS A 59 -0.49 -8.80 7.17
C CYS A 59 -0.18 -9.80 6.05
N LEU A 60 -0.08 -9.29 4.82
CA LEU A 60 0.32 -10.04 3.63
C LEU A 60 1.54 -9.39 3.00
N VAL A 61 2.60 -10.17 2.79
CA VAL A 61 3.80 -9.73 2.07
C VAL A 61 3.78 -10.32 0.67
N LEU A 62 3.96 -9.46 -0.33
CA LEU A 62 4.05 -9.84 -1.74
C LEU A 62 5.41 -9.45 -2.29
N LYS A 63 5.95 -10.31 -3.14
CA LYS A 63 7.20 -10.06 -3.86
C LYS A 63 6.96 -10.17 -5.36
N LYS A 64 7.58 -9.28 -6.13
CA LYS A 64 7.62 -9.35 -7.59
C LYS A 64 8.22 -10.71 -7.99
N MET A 65 7.48 -11.48 -8.78
CA MET A 65 7.95 -12.76 -9.30
C MET A 65 9.12 -12.50 -10.24
N VAL A 66 10.24 -13.16 -9.97
CA VAL A 66 11.39 -13.17 -10.87
C VAL A 66 11.40 -14.55 -11.51
N GLU A 67 11.11 -14.62 -12.80
CA GLU A 67 11.26 -15.84 -13.58
C GLU A 67 12.75 -16.22 -13.57
N LYS A 68 13.11 -17.26 -12.82
CA LYS A 68 14.45 -17.85 -12.92
C LYS A 68 14.42 -18.80 -14.11
N ARG A 69 15.20 -18.47 -15.14
CA ARG A 69 15.52 -19.41 -16.22
C ARG A 69 16.47 -20.50 -15.71
#